data_AF-A0A380CTE9-F1
#
_entry.id   AF-A0A380CTE9-F1
#
_cell.length_a   1.000
_cell.length_b   1.000
_cell.length_c   1.000
_cell.angle_alpha   90.00
_cell.angle_beta   90.00
_cell.angle_gamma   90.00
#
_symmetry.space_group_name_H-M   'P 1'
#
loop_
_entity.id
_entity.type
_entity.pdbx_description
1 polymer ?
#
loop_
_entity_poly.entity_id
_entity_poly.type
_entity_poly.pdbx_seq_one_letter_code
_entity_poly.pdbx_strand_id
1 'polypeptide(L)'
;MNKIEREDIYIISRHSNLTEQEITELLKEDVFNDRSAWEKFLRLFFIVLGIGFTVAGIVFFFAYNWADLHKFVKIGLAEGLIIATTVLVLIPGIHISVRNIILTGAAVLVGVLFAVFGQIYQTGADAYDFFLAWTVFITLWVLVSNYAPLWLLYLILINTTLLMYADQVAEDWSGVFVCTLLFMVNGAALLISILQSRYINKVAVPLWFSNIVALAAATFATAGVVFWIFDEV
;
A
#
# COMPACT_ATOMS: atom_id res chain seq x y z
N MET A 1 -29.60 -18.16 -11.78
CA MET A 1 -30.67 -18.27 -10.76
C MET A 1 -30.15 -17.61 -9.50
N ASN A 2 -30.93 -16.72 -8.87
CA ASN A 2 -30.52 -16.10 -7.61
C ASN A 2 -30.48 -17.17 -6.52
N LYS A 3 -29.49 -17.06 -5.62
CA LYS A 3 -29.32 -17.98 -4.50
C LYS A 3 -30.47 -17.73 -3.52
N ILE A 4 -31.19 -18.79 -3.15
CA ILE A 4 -32.32 -18.69 -2.21
C ILE A 4 -31.76 -18.43 -0.82
N GLU A 5 -32.17 -17.33 -0.18
CA GLU A 5 -31.73 -16.98 1.15
C GLU A 5 -32.66 -17.53 2.24
N ARG A 6 -32.19 -17.54 3.49
CA ARG A 6 -32.96 -18.05 4.63
C ARG A 6 -34.29 -17.29 4.80
N GLU A 7 -34.30 -15.99 4.48
CA GLU A 7 -35.50 -15.15 4.51
C GLU A 7 -36.50 -15.55 3.42
N ASP A 8 -36.04 -15.93 2.22
CA ASP A 8 -36.90 -16.40 1.14
C ASP A 8 -37.61 -17.70 1.53
N ILE A 9 -36.89 -18.65 2.13
CA ILE A 9 -37.47 -19.92 2.60
C ILE A 9 -38.48 -19.68 3.71
N TYR A 10 -38.23 -18.72 4.60
CA TYR A 10 -39.17 -18.33 5.65
C TYR A 10 -40.47 -17.75 5.05
N ILE A 11 -40.37 -16.86 4.06
CA ILE A 11 -41.52 -16.28 3.37
C ILE A 11 -42.31 -17.37 2.61
N ILE A 12 -41.61 -18.24 1.88
CA ILE A 12 -42.21 -19.34 1.13
C ILE A 12 -42.94 -20.31 2.07
N SER A 13 -42.36 -20.67 3.22
CA SER A 13 -43.01 -21.55 4.20
C SER A 13 -44.33 -20.99 4.75
N ARG A 14 -44.47 -19.65 4.78
CA ARG A 14 -45.66 -18.99 5.32
C ARG A 14 -46.80 -18.89 4.31
N HIS A 15 -46.47 -18.97 3.02
CA HIS A 15 -47.40 -18.74 1.91
C HIS A 15 -47.55 -19.96 0.98
N SER A 16 -46.98 -21.11 1.33
CA SER A 16 -47.09 -22.36 0.56
C SER A 16 -47.50 -23.52 1.47
N ASN A 17 -48.01 -24.61 0.86
CA ASN A 17 -48.36 -25.85 1.57
C ASN A 17 -47.14 -26.77 1.78
N LEU A 18 -45.92 -26.22 1.84
CA LEU A 18 -44.72 -27.02 2.07
C LEU A 18 -44.78 -27.66 3.46
N THR A 19 -44.47 -28.95 3.48
CA THR A 19 -44.34 -29.73 4.69
C THR A 19 -43.02 -29.41 5.41
N GLU A 20 -42.96 -29.69 6.72
CA GLU A 20 -41.76 -29.48 7.53
C GLU A 20 -40.53 -30.22 6.98
N GLN A 21 -40.75 -31.38 6.34
CA GLN A 21 -39.72 -32.16 5.68
C GLN A 21 -39.14 -31.43 4.46
N GLU A 22 -39.99 -30.88 3.59
CA GLU A 22 -39.57 -30.13 2.40
C GLU A 22 -38.83 -28.82 2.76
N ILE A 23 -39.27 -28.12 3.81
CA ILE A 23 -38.56 -26.93 4.33
C ILE A 23 -37.16 -27.32 4.86
N THR A 24 -37.06 -28.45 5.55
CA THR A 24 -35.78 -28.94 6.09
C THR A 24 -34.82 -29.34 4.98
N GLU A 25 -35.33 -29.90 3.89
CA GLU A 25 -34.56 -30.29 2.71
C GLU A 25 -34.05 -29.05 1.95
N LEU A 26 -34.92 -28.07 1.69
CA LEU A 26 -34.55 -26.77 1.09
C LEU A 26 -33.50 -26.03 1.93
N LEU A 27 -33.64 -26.01 3.26
CA LEU A 27 -32.64 -25.40 4.13
C LEU A 27 -31.29 -26.13 4.08
N LYS A 28 -31.28 -27.46 3.95
CA LYS A 28 -30.03 -28.24 3.83
C LYS A 28 -29.34 -28.04 2.50
N GLU A 29 -30.10 -27.84 1.43
CA GLU A 29 -29.58 -27.75 0.07
C GLU A 29 -29.06 -26.34 -0.28
N ASP A 30 -29.81 -25.30 0.10
CA ASP A 30 -29.50 -23.92 -0.32
C ASP A 30 -28.86 -23.05 0.77
N VAL A 31 -29.13 -23.32 2.05
CA VAL A 31 -28.75 -22.43 3.16
C VAL A 31 -27.66 -23.00 4.04
N PHE A 32 -27.75 -24.27 4.45
CA PHE A 32 -26.76 -24.89 5.31
C PHE A 32 -25.53 -25.34 4.52
N ASN A 33 -24.34 -25.02 5.06
CA ASN A 33 -23.09 -25.50 4.50
C ASN A 33 -22.98 -27.01 4.70
N ASP A 34 -22.69 -27.72 3.62
CA ASP A 34 -22.44 -29.16 3.65
C ASP A 34 -21.07 -29.48 4.28
N ARG A 35 -20.83 -30.78 4.48
CA ARG A 35 -19.55 -31.24 5.06
C ARG A 35 -18.35 -30.80 4.22
N SER A 36 -18.48 -30.76 2.88
CA SER A 36 -17.41 -30.35 1.97
C SER A 36 -17.06 -28.87 2.12
N ALA A 37 -18.07 -28.01 2.24
CA ALA A 37 -17.88 -26.58 2.50
C ALA A 37 -17.18 -26.33 3.84
N TRP A 38 -17.60 -27.03 4.90
CA TRP A 38 -16.93 -26.95 6.21
C TRP A 38 -15.48 -27.44 6.18
N GLU A 39 -15.20 -28.53 5.48
CA GLU A 39 -13.83 -29.04 5.34
C GLU A 39 -12.94 -28.04 4.57
N LYS A 40 -13.45 -27.47 3.48
CA LYS A 40 -12.74 -26.44 2.72
C LYS A 40 -12.48 -25.18 3.56
N PHE A 41 -13.49 -24.73 4.32
CA PHE A 41 -13.35 -23.60 5.23
C PHE A 41 -12.30 -23.88 6.29
N LEU A 42 -12.41 -25.00 7.01
CA LEU A 42 -11.46 -25.36 8.07
C LEU A 42 -10.04 -25.53 7.52
N ARG A 43 -9.88 -26.14 6.34
CA ARG A 43 -8.57 -26.24 5.68
C ARG A 43 -7.96 -24.87 5.41
N LEU A 44 -8.72 -23.96 4.81
CA LEU A 44 -8.23 -22.61 4.53
C LEU A 44 -7.94 -21.84 5.83
N PHE A 45 -8.84 -21.96 6.81
CA PHE A 45 -8.72 -21.32 8.12
C PHE A 45 -7.45 -21.75 8.86
N PHE A 46 -7.18 -23.07 8.92
CA PHE A 46 -5.96 -23.57 9.55
C PHE A 46 -4.68 -23.22 8.78
N ILE A 47 -4.72 -23.18 7.44
CA ILE A 47 -3.58 -22.71 6.65
C ILE A 47 -3.29 -21.23 6.95
N VAL A 48 -4.31 -20.38 6.94
CA VAL A 48 -4.16 -18.95 7.22
C VAL A 48 -3.67 -18.72 8.66
N LEU A 49 -4.21 -19.45 9.65
CA LEU A 49 -3.73 -19.39 11.03
C LEU A 49 -2.28 -19.87 11.15
N GLY A 50 -1.92 -20.98 10.51
CA GLY A 50 -0.57 -21.53 10.55
C GLY A 50 0.47 -20.58 9.97
N ILE A 51 0.18 -20.00 8.80
CA ILE A 51 1.03 -18.97 8.18
C ILE A 51 1.07 -17.73 9.08
N GLY A 52 -0.09 -17.26 9.56
CA GLY A 52 -0.19 -16.08 10.43
C GLY A 52 0.63 -16.21 11.71
N PHE A 53 0.51 -17.32 12.43
CA PHE A 53 1.31 -17.57 13.64
C PHE A 53 2.79 -17.77 13.35
N THR A 54 3.15 -18.37 12.21
CA THR A 54 4.55 -18.50 11.82
C THR A 54 5.17 -17.14 11.54
N VAL A 55 4.50 -16.30 10.75
CA VAL A 55 4.95 -14.94 10.46
C VAL A 55 5.02 -14.11 11.74
N ALA A 56 3.99 -14.19 12.61
CA ALA A 56 4.00 -13.50 13.89
C ALA A 56 5.16 -13.97 14.79
N GLY A 57 5.43 -15.28 14.83
CA GLY A 57 6.56 -15.85 15.57
C GLY A 57 7.91 -15.35 15.06
N ILE A 58 8.10 -15.29 13.73
CA ILE A 58 9.31 -14.72 13.12
C ILE A 58 9.46 -13.24 13.49
N VAL A 59 8.39 -12.45 13.38
CA VAL A 59 8.39 -11.03 13.74
C VAL A 59 8.73 -10.84 15.22
N PHE A 60 8.11 -11.59 16.12
CA PHE A 60 8.40 -11.50 17.56
C PHE A 60 9.79 -11.99 17.93
N PHE A 61 10.30 -13.03 17.25
CA PHE A 61 11.68 -13.48 17.44
C PHE A 61 12.66 -12.35 17.10
N PHE A 62 12.51 -11.71 15.94
CA PHE A 62 13.36 -10.58 15.57
C PHE A 62 13.16 -9.38 16.47
N ALA A 63 11.92 -9.08 16.87
CA ALA A 63 11.62 -7.95 17.76
C ALA A 63 12.25 -8.14 19.15
N TYR A 64 12.13 -9.33 19.75
CA TYR A 64 12.71 -9.65 21.05
C TYR A 64 14.24 -9.59 21.01
N ASN A 65 14.86 -10.19 19.98
CA ASN A 65 16.32 -10.20 19.83
C ASN A 65 16.87 -8.91 19.20
N TRP A 66 16.02 -7.91 18.86
CA TRP A 66 16.45 -6.77 18.05
C TRP A 66 17.58 -5.99 18.69
N ALA A 67 17.55 -5.78 20.01
CA ALA A 67 18.60 -5.06 20.71
C ALA A 67 19.97 -5.77 20.61
N ASP A 68 19.98 -7.09 20.75
CA ASP A 68 21.19 -7.91 20.80
C ASP A 68 21.76 -8.30 19.43
N LEU A 69 20.96 -8.14 18.36
CA LEU A 69 21.42 -8.43 17.00
C LEU A 69 22.53 -7.49 16.56
N HIS A 70 23.63 -8.08 16.07
CA HIS A 70 24.73 -7.33 15.49
C HIS A 70 24.25 -6.50 14.29
N LYS A 71 24.79 -5.28 14.14
CA LYS A 71 24.40 -4.33 13.09
C LYS A 71 24.41 -4.90 11.67
N PHE A 72 25.39 -5.74 11.34
CA PHE A 72 25.48 -6.39 10.03
C PHE A 72 24.35 -7.37 9.76
N VAL A 73 23.79 -8.01 10.80
CA VAL A 73 22.66 -8.92 10.63
C VAL A 73 21.40 -8.10 10.32
N LYS A 74 21.17 -7.00 11.03
CA LYS A 74 20.02 -6.11 10.79
C LYS A 74 20.01 -5.56 9.36
N ILE A 75 21.15 -5.03 8.91
CA ILE A 75 21.32 -4.49 7.55
C ILE A 75 21.26 -5.61 6.52
N GLY A 76 21.99 -6.71 6.76
CA GLY A 76 22.03 -7.85 5.84
C GLY A 76 20.68 -8.53 5.64
N LEU A 77 19.79 -8.53 6.66
CA LEU A 77 18.42 -8.99 6.50
C LEU A 77 17.61 -8.08 5.57
N ALA A 78 17.69 -6.76 5.75
CA ALA A 78 17.00 -5.81 4.89
C ALA A 78 17.53 -5.88 3.44
N GLU A 79 18.85 -5.83 3.25
CA GLU A 79 19.49 -5.96 1.94
C GLU A 79 19.20 -7.31 1.29
N GLY A 80 19.26 -8.40 2.06
CA GLY A 80 18.95 -9.74 1.58
C GLY A 80 17.52 -9.85 1.05
N LEU A 81 16.54 -9.24 1.73
CA LEU A 81 15.15 -9.18 1.27
C LEU A 81 14.99 -8.31 0.02
N ILE A 82 15.69 -7.17 -0.07
CA ILE A 82 15.68 -6.32 -1.27
C ILE A 82 16.24 -7.09 -2.47
N ILE A 83 17.39 -7.75 -2.30
CA ILE A 83 18.01 -8.55 -3.36
C ILE A 83 17.09 -9.70 -3.77
N ALA A 84 16.55 -10.45 -2.80
CA ALA A 84 15.65 -11.57 -3.07
C ALA A 84 14.40 -11.13 -3.85
N THR A 85 13.75 -10.06 -3.41
CA THR A 85 12.55 -9.53 -4.10
C THR A 85 12.87 -8.97 -5.48
N THR A 86 13.99 -8.27 -5.63
CA THR A 86 14.44 -7.72 -6.93
C THR A 86 14.81 -8.83 -7.91
N VAL A 87 15.50 -9.88 -7.47
CA VAL A 87 15.81 -11.05 -8.29
C VAL A 87 14.53 -11.79 -8.69
N LEU A 88 13.58 -11.94 -7.76
CA LEU A 88 12.32 -12.61 -8.03
C LEU A 88 11.51 -11.88 -9.13
N VAL A 89 11.56 -10.55 -9.18
CA VAL A 89 10.96 -9.72 -10.25
C VAL A 89 11.56 -10.01 -11.64
N LEU A 90 12.80 -10.51 -11.71
CA LEU A 90 13.49 -10.83 -12.97
C LEU A 90 13.17 -12.24 -13.49
N ILE A 91 12.52 -13.09 -12.69
CA ILE A 91 12.21 -14.46 -13.09
C ILE A 91 11.18 -14.47 -14.23
N PRO A 92 11.49 -15.12 -15.37
CA PRO A 92 10.56 -15.21 -16.48
C PRO A 92 9.32 -16.04 -16.12
N GLY A 93 8.15 -15.62 -16.60
CA GLY A 93 6.88 -16.33 -16.38
C GLY A 93 6.01 -15.77 -15.25
N ILE A 94 6.49 -14.82 -14.45
CA ILE A 94 5.66 -14.12 -13.46
C ILE A 94 4.73 -13.13 -14.15
N HIS A 95 3.44 -13.18 -13.80
CA HIS A 95 2.44 -12.25 -14.32
C HIS A 95 2.81 -10.80 -13.94
N ILE A 96 2.65 -9.86 -14.88
CA ILE A 96 3.09 -8.46 -14.72
C ILE A 96 2.53 -7.79 -13.45
N SER A 97 1.27 -8.06 -13.10
CA SER A 97 0.66 -7.52 -11.88
C SER A 97 1.35 -8.01 -10.62
N VAL A 98 1.72 -9.29 -10.55
CA VAL A 98 2.42 -9.88 -9.40
C VAL A 98 3.83 -9.32 -9.33
N ARG A 99 4.52 -9.22 -10.48
CA ARG A 99 5.84 -8.60 -10.59
C ARG A 99 5.86 -7.17 -10.05
N ASN A 100 4.85 -6.36 -10.39
CA ASN A 100 4.75 -4.99 -9.92
C ASN A 100 4.41 -4.88 -8.43
N ILE A 101 3.60 -5.81 -7.89
CA ILE A 101 3.36 -5.92 -6.43
C ILE A 101 4.66 -6.23 -5.69
N ILE A 102 5.45 -7.19 -6.18
CA ILE A 102 6.74 -7.55 -5.59
C ILE A 102 7.71 -6.35 -5.67
N LEU A 103 7.77 -5.67 -6.82
CA LEU A 103 8.61 -4.48 -6.99
C LEU A 103 8.19 -3.34 -6.04
N THR A 104 6.89 -3.19 -5.78
CA THR A 104 6.38 -2.24 -4.78
C THR A 104 6.84 -2.64 -3.37
N GLY A 105 6.80 -3.93 -3.04
CA GLY A 105 7.37 -4.46 -1.79
C GLY A 105 8.87 -4.19 -1.67
N ALA A 106 9.64 -4.40 -2.74
CA ALA A 106 11.06 -4.08 -2.79
C ALA A 106 11.31 -2.59 -2.54
N ALA A 107 10.51 -1.70 -3.16
CA ALA A 107 10.59 -0.27 -2.95
C ALA A 107 10.35 0.13 -1.48
N VAL A 108 9.40 -0.52 -0.79
CA VAL A 108 9.17 -0.30 0.65
C VAL A 108 10.35 -0.81 1.49
N LEU A 109 10.94 -1.95 1.13
CA LEU A 109 12.10 -2.50 1.83
C LEU A 109 13.33 -1.58 1.75
N VAL A 110 13.49 -0.79 0.69
CA VAL A 110 14.52 0.27 0.62
C VAL A 110 14.33 1.30 1.74
N GLY A 111 13.09 1.69 2.04
CA GLY A 111 12.79 2.57 3.17
C GLY A 111 13.09 1.92 4.52
N VAL A 112 12.77 0.62 4.67
CA VAL A 112 13.15 -0.16 5.86
C VAL A 112 14.66 -0.18 6.04
N LEU A 113 15.43 -0.37 4.96
CA LEU A 113 16.90 -0.34 5.01
C LEU A 113 17.40 1.01 5.55
N PHE A 114 16.91 2.14 5.03
CA PHE A 114 17.31 3.46 5.52
C PHE A 114 16.88 3.72 6.97
N ALA A 115 15.69 3.28 7.37
CA ALA A 115 15.24 3.38 8.75
C ALA A 115 16.13 2.57 9.71
N VAL A 116 16.47 1.33 9.35
CA VAL A 116 17.40 0.47 10.12
C VAL A 116 18.80 1.09 10.15
N PHE A 117 19.25 1.66 9.03
CA PHE A 117 20.54 2.34 8.95
C PHE A 117 20.60 3.54 9.89
N GLY A 118 19.61 4.44 9.87
CA GLY A 118 19.55 5.61 10.76
C GLY A 118 19.43 5.23 12.25
N GLN A 119 18.79 4.10 12.56
CA GLN A 119 18.76 3.57 13.94
C GLN A 119 20.13 3.07 14.42
N ILE A 120 20.87 2.38 13.55
CA ILE A 120 22.18 1.77 13.87
C ILE A 120 23.28 2.84 13.90
N TYR A 121 23.27 3.71 12.90
CA TYR A 121 24.24 4.77 12.72
C TYR A 121 23.56 6.09 13.02
N GLN A 122 23.69 6.53 14.27
CA GLN A 122 23.30 7.86 14.70
C GLN A 122 24.28 8.89 14.13
N THR A 123 24.17 9.16 12.84
CA THR A 123 25.08 10.03 12.08
C THR A 123 24.81 11.52 12.28
N GLY A 124 23.78 11.87 13.07
CA GLY A 124 23.29 13.24 13.19
C GLY A 124 22.67 13.78 11.89
N ALA A 125 22.39 12.89 10.92
CA ALA A 125 21.72 13.26 9.68
C ALA A 125 20.23 13.52 9.92
N ASP A 126 19.68 14.40 9.11
CA ASP A 126 18.28 14.77 9.16
C ASP A 126 17.39 13.66 8.59
N ALA A 127 16.13 13.62 9.00
CA ALA A 127 15.18 12.65 8.46
C ALA A 127 14.99 12.85 6.94
N TYR A 128 15.08 14.10 6.49
CA TYR A 128 15.09 14.48 5.07
C TYR A 128 16.06 13.64 4.23
N ASP A 129 17.31 13.45 4.69
CA ASP A 129 18.34 12.75 3.92
C ASP A 129 17.93 11.31 3.60
N PHE A 130 17.30 10.63 4.57
CA PHE A 130 16.83 9.26 4.40
C PHE A 130 15.64 9.16 3.45
N PHE A 131 14.69 10.09 3.51
CA PHE A 131 13.55 10.12 2.58
C PHE A 131 13.99 10.50 1.17
N LEU A 132 14.94 11.43 1.02
CA LEU A 132 15.52 11.77 -0.28
C LEU A 132 16.25 10.57 -0.88
N ALA A 133 17.13 9.92 -0.10
CA ALA A 133 17.83 8.73 -0.54
C ALA A 133 16.85 7.61 -0.93
N TRP A 134 15.82 7.36 -0.12
CA TRP A 134 14.77 6.41 -0.45
C TRP A 134 14.09 6.74 -1.78
N THR A 135 13.69 7.99 -1.97
CA THR A 135 13.07 8.48 -3.22
C THR A 135 13.96 8.19 -4.43
N VAL A 136 15.24 8.60 -4.37
CA VAL A 136 16.22 8.43 -5.45
C VAL A 136 16.43 6.96 -5.81
N PHE A 137 16.58 6.09 -4.80
CA PHE A 137 16.88 4.68 -5.02
C PHE A 137 15.72 3.93 -5.69
N ILE A 138 14.47 4.34 -5.47
CA ILE A 138 13.31 3.68 -6.09
C ILE A 138 12.88 4.33 -7.41
N THR A 139 13.43 5.49 -7.79
CA THR A 139 13.02 6.25 -8.99
C THR A 139 13.03 5.36 -10.25
N LEU A 140 14.10 4.60 -10.48
CA LEU A 140 14.20 3.75 -11.67
C LEU A 140 13.09 2.69 -11.72
N TRP A 141 12.75 2.10 -10.57
CA TRP A 141 11.71 1.08 -10.47
C TRP A 141 10.33 1.66 -10.73
N VAL A 142 10.05 2.84 -10.19
CA VAL A 142 8.79 3.57 -10.41
C VAL A 142 8.59 3.84 -11.90
N LEU A 143 9.61 4.40 -12.57
CA LEU A 143 9.56 4.74 -13.99
C LEU A 143 9.31 3.52 -14.90
N VAL A 144 9.91 2.37 -14.58
CA VAL A 144 9.80 1.16 -15.42
C VAL A 144 8.52 0.36 -15.12
N SER A 145 7.97 0.44 -13.91
CA SER A 145 6.85 -0.41 -13.48
C SER A 145 5.51 -0.11 -14.17
N ASN A 146 5.29 1.14 -14.59
CA ASN A 146 3.99 1.67 -14.99
C ASN A 146 2.84 1.25 -14.05
N TYR A 147 3.08 1.25 -12.73
CA TYR A 147 2.16 0.72 -11.73
C TYR A 147 1.68 1.80 -10.76
N ALA A 148 0.36 2.06 -10.75
CA ALA A 148 -0.22 3.17 -10.00
C ALA A 148 0.07 3.14 -8.47
N PRO A 149 0.01 2.00 -7.76
CA PRO A 149 0.39 1.96 -6.35
C PRO A 149 1.86 2.34 -6.08
N LEU A 150 2.79 1.94 -6.95
CA LEU A 150 4.20 2.29 -6.81
C LEU A 150 4.43 3.79 -7.12
N TRP A 151 3.73 4.34 -8.11
CA TRP A 151 3.71 5.78 -8.36
C TRP A 151 3.11 6.57 -7.19
N LEU A 152 2.07 6.06 -6.53
CA LEU A 152 1.50 6.71 -5.36
C LEU A 152 2.50 6.73 -4.19
N LEU A 153 3.17 5.61 -3.92
CA LEU A 153 4.26 5.56 -2.93
C LEU A 153 5.34 6.60 -3.25
N TYR A 154 5.73 6.71 -4.52
CA TYR A 154 6.73 7.67 -4.97
C TYR A 154 6.31 9.13 -4.75
N LEU A 155 5.05 9.47 -5.07
CA LEU A 155 4.53 10.82 -4.81
C LEU A 155 4.43 11.11 -3.31
N ILE A 156 4.05 10.13 -2.48
CA ILE A 156 4.08 10.28 -1.02
C ILE A 156 5.50 10.60 -0.57
N LEU A 157 6.51 9.86 -1.04
CA LEU A 157 7.90 10.10 -0.69
C LEU A 157 8.39 11.47 -1.13
N ILE A 158 8.06 11.92 -2.35
CA ILE A 158 8.42 13.28 -2.80
C ILE A 158 7.79 14.33 -1.88
N ASN A 159 6.50 14.22 -1.57
CA ASN A 159 5.81 15.16 -0.69
C ASN A 159 6.43 15.17 0.71
N THR A 160 6.67 13.99 1.30
CA THR A 160 7.33 13.86 2.61
C THR A 160 8.73 14.43 2.60
N THR A 161 9.51 14.16 1.54
CA THR A 161 10.87 14.68 1.37
C THR A 161 10.86 16.21 1.33
N LEU A 162 9.94 16.82 0.56
CA LEU A 162 9.83 18.28 0.47
C LEU A 162 9.38 18.91 1.78
N LEU A 163 8.44 18.30 2.51
CA LEU A 163 8.00 18.76 3.83
C LEU A 163 9.14 18.70 4.85
N MET A 164 9.87 17.58 4.90
CA MET A 164 11.01 17.40 5.80
C MET A 164 12.14 18.36 5.46
N TYR A 165 12.40 18.61 4.17
CA TYR A 165 13.39 19.61 3.74
C TYR A 165 13.03 21.01 4.22
N ALA A 166 11.76 21.39 4.04
CA ALA A 166 11.25 22.69 4.47
C ALA A 166 11.41 22.89 5.98
N ASP A 167 11.17 21.85 6.76
CA ASP A 167 11.22 21.90 8.23
C ASP A 167 12.66 21.83 8.80
N GLN A 168 13.51 20.99 8.21
CA GLN A 168 14.83 20.65 8.78
C GLN A 168 15.99 21.44 8.17
N VAL A 169 15.86 21.87 6.91
CA VAL A 169 16.98 22.43 6.15
C VAL A 169 16.69 23.85 5.66
N ALA A 170 15.50 24.10 5.13
CA ALA A 170 15.16 25.41 4.58
C ALA A 170 14.55 26.33 5.65
N GLU A 171 15.42 26.91 6.48
CA GLU A 171 15.04 27.79 7.61
C GLU A 171 14.09 28.94 7.23
N ASP A 172 14.16 29.45 5.99
CA ASP A 172 13.45 30.67 5.55
C ASP A 172 12.22 30.41 4.65
N TRP A 173 11.80 29.16 4.44
CA TRP A 173 10.67 28.88 3.56
C TRP A 173 9.34 29.13 4.28
N SER A 174 8.53 30.07 3.76
CA SER A 174 7.20 30.32 4.31
C SER A 174 6.25 29.14 4.07
N GLY A 175 5.30 28.93 4.99
CA GLY A 175 4.30 27.86 4.86
C GLY A 175 3.49 27.95 3.56
N VAL A 176 3.20 29.18 3.11
CA VAL A 176 2.55 29.45 1.83
C VAL A 176 3.41 28.98 0.66
N PHE A 177 4.72 29.25 0.67
CA PHE A 177 5.62 28.80 -0.39
C PHE A 177 5.70 27.28 -0.46
N VAL A 178 5.86 26.61 0.69
CA VAL A 178 5.91 25.14 0.79
C VAL A 178 4.62 24.52 0.25
N CYS A 179 3.46 25.00 0.69
CA CYS A 179 2.16 24.52 0.21
C CYS A 179 1.98 24.73 -1.29
N THR A 180 2.43 25.87 -1.81
CA THR A 180 2.38 26.17 -3.24
C THR A 180 3.25 25.21 -4.04
N LEU A 181 4.47 24.92 -3.55
CA LEU A 181 5.38 23.99 -4.19
C LEU A 181 4.79 22.57 -4.22
N LEU A 182 4.23 22.10 -3.10
CA LEU A 182 3.55 20.80 -3.02
C LEU A 182 2.32 20.75 -3.94
N PHE A 183 1.54 21.82 -4.03
CA PHE A 183 0.46 21.94 -5.00
C PHE A 183 0.96 21.81 -6.43
N MET A 184 2.05 22.51 -6.80
CA MET A 184 2.63 22.41 -8.14
C MET A 184 3.13 21.00 -8.47
N VAL A 185 3.78 20.32 -7.52
CA VAL A 185 4.26 18.94 -7.71
C VAL A 185 3.11 17.97 -7.94
N ASN A 186 2.08 17.99 -7.08
CA ASN A 186 0.92 17.09 -7.22
C ASN A 186 0.08 17.47 -8.45
N GLY A 187 -0.04 18.76 -8.76
CA GLY A 187 -0.71 19.27 -9.96
C GLY A 187 -0.02 18.81 -11.24
N ALA A 188 1.32 18.88 -11.30
CA ALA A 188 2.09 18.37 -12.42
C ALA A 188 1.93 16.85 -12.57
N ALA A 189 1.97 16.10 -11.47
CA ALA A 189 1.74 14.65 -11.49
C ALA A 189 0.34 14.29 -12.00
N LEU A 190 -0.69 15.04 -11.60
CA LEU A 190 -2.06 14.88 -12.09
C LEU A 190 -2.18 15.22 -13.58
N LEU A 191 -1.58 16.32 -14.03
CA LEU A 191 -1.58 16.69 -15.44
C LEU A 191 -0.90 15.62 -16.29
N ILE A 192 0.26 15.11 -15.84
CA ILE A 192 0.95 14.00 -16.52
C ILE A 192 0.05 12.77 -16.58
N SER A 193 -0.63 12.39 -15.50
CA SER A 193 -1.48 11.20 -15.47
C SER A 193 -2.69 11.31 -16.42
N ILE A 194 -3.30 12.49 -16.53
CA ILE A 194 -4.39 12.78 -17.47
C ILE A 194 -3.88 12.76 -18.92
N LEU A 195 -2.75 13.42 -19.19
CA LEU A 195 -2.15 13.45 -20.52
C LEU A 195 -1.75 12.06 -20.98
N GLN A 196 -1.18 11.25 -20.08
CA GLN A 196 -0.79 9.88 -20.36
C GLN A 196 -2.00 9.03 -20.73
N SER A 197 -3.10 9.13 -19.98
CA SER A 197 -4.35 8.43 -20.26
C SER A 197 -4.99 8.87 -21.58
N ARG A 198 -4.84 10.15 -21.96
CA ARG A 198 -5.44 10.71 -23.19
C ARG A 198 -4.64 10.42 -24.46
N TYR A 199 -3.30 10.46 -24.38
CA TYR A 199 -2.43 10.38 -25.56
C TYR A 199 -1.68 9.05 -25.71
N ILE A 200 -1.55 8.27 -24.64
CA ILE A 200 -0.85 6.99 -24.65
C ILE A 200 -1.86 5.84 -24.46
N ASN A 201 -2.40 5.33 -25.56
CA ASN A 201 -3.39 4.24 -25.59
C ASN A 201 -2.99 2.96 -24.81
N LYS A 202 -1.72 2.78 -24.46
CA LYS A 202 -1.21 1.61 -23.73
C LYS A 202 -1.14 1.80 -22.20
N VAL A 203 -1.36 3.01 -21.69
CA VAL A 203 -1.25 3.31 -20.25
C VAL A 203 -2.62 3.69 -19.70
N ALA A 204 -3.31 2.70 -19.14
CA ALA A 204 -4.54 2.94 -18.39
C ALA A 204 -4.20 3.41 -16.98
N VAL A 205 -4.32 4.71 -16.72
CA VAL A 205 -4.21 5.26 -15.37
C VAL A 205 -5.52 5.00 -14.62
N PRO A 206 -5.50 4.32 -13.46
CA PRO A 206 -6.71 4.08 -12.69
C PRO A 206 -7.32 5.39 -12.17
N LEU A 207 -8.66 5.50 -12.23
CA LEU A 207 -9.36 6.71 -11.77
C LEU A 207 -9.10 7.02 -10.29
N TRP A 208 -9.01 5.98 -9.45
CA TRP A 208 -8.72 6.14 -8.02
C TRP A 208 -7.37 6.83 -7.79
N PHE A 209 -6.36 6.56 -8.63
CA PHE A 209 -5.04 7.18 -8.52
C PHE A 209 -5.14 8.68 -8.80
N SER A 210 -5.73 9.06 -9.93
CA SER A 210 -5.92 10.46 -10.30
C SER A 210 -6.76 11.21 -9.25
N ASN A 211 -7.79 10.59 -8.69
CA ASN A 211 -8.61 11.20 -7.65
C ASN A 211 -7.81 11.47 -6.36
N ILE A 212 -6.95 10.54 -5.93
CA ILE A 212 -6.09 10.74 -4.76
C ILE A 212 -5.09 11.87 -5.00
N VAL A 213 -4.44 11.90 -6.17
CA VAL A 213 -3.47 12.96 -6.49
C VAL A 213 -4.16 14.32 -6.62
N ALA A 214 -5.36 14.37 -7.20
CA ALA A 214 -6.16 15.59 -7.27
C ALA A 214 -6.58 16.08 -5.89
N LEU A 215 -6.99 15.17 -5.00
CA LEU A 215 -7.32 15.49 -3.61
C LEU A 215 -6.09 16.05 -2.89
N ALA A 216 -4.92 15.43 -3.04
CA ALA A 216 -3.67 15.91 -2.45
C ALA A 216 -3.33 17.33 -2.93
N ALA A 217 -3.41 17.58 -4.25
CA ALA A 217 -3.21 18.92 -4.81
C ALA A 217 -4.20 19.94 -4.22
N ALA A 218 -5.49 19.61 -4.18
CA ALA A 218 -6.51 20.48 -3.60
C ALA A 218 -6.24 20.79 -2.12
N THR A 219 -5.84 19.79 -1.33
CA THR A 219 -5.49 19.97 0.09
C THR A 219 -4.31 20.91 0.28
N PHE A 220 -3.25 20.81 -0.52
CA PHE A 220 -2.12 21.73 -0.40
C PHE A 220 -2.47 23.15 -0.87
N ALA A 221 -3.34 23.28 -1.89
CA ALA A 221 -3.84 24.60 -2.30
C ALA A 221 -4.67 25.26 -1.19
N THR A 222 -5.59 24.52 -0.55
CA THR A 222 -6.40 25.06 0.55
C THR A 222 -5.56 25.36 1.78
N ALA A 223 -4.62 24.48 2.14
CA ALA A 223 -3.69 24.72 3.24
C ALA A 223 -2.84 25.98 3.00
N GLY A 224 -2.36 26.20 1.77
CA GLY A 224 -1.61 27.41 1.42
C GLY A 224 -2.42 28.69 1.60
N VAL A 225 -3.70 28.69 1.24
CA VAL A 225 -4.61 29.83 1.49
C VAL A 225 -4.83 30.05 2.98
N VAL A 226 -4.97 28.97 3.75
CA VAL A 226 -5.11 29.06 5.22
C VAL A 226 -3.87 29.66 5.84
N PHE A 227 -2.67 29.16 5.52
CA PHE A 227 -1.41 29.73 6.01
C PHE A 227 -1.30 31.22 5.67
N TRP A 228 -1.64 31.61 4.44
CA TRP A 228 -1.60 33.01 4.04
C TRP A 228 -2.52 33.90 4.89
N ILE A 229 -3.75 33.46 5.18
CA ILE A 229 -4.68 34.21 6.02
C ILE A 229 -4.16 34.37 7.45
N PHE A 230 -3.55 33.33 8.02
CA PHE A 230 -3.10 33.34 9.41
C PHE A 230 -1.73 33.99 9.62
N ASP A 231 -0.85 33.98 8.62
CA ASP A 231 0.45 34.66 8.67
C ASP A 231 0.33 36.18 8.47
N GLU A 232 -0.79 36.68 7.89
CA GLU A 232 -1.08 38.11 7.73
C GLU A 232 -1.84 38.76 8.91
N VAL A 233 -2.11 38.03 10.00
CA VAL A 233 -2.72 38.53 11.25
C VAL A 233 -1.69 38.61 12.37
#